data_AF-B8FCB6-F1
#
_entry.id   AF-B8FCB6-F1
#
_cell.length_a   1.000
_cell.length_b   1.000
_cell.length_c   1.000
_cell.angle_alpha   90.00
_cell.angle_beta   90.00
_cell.angle_gamma   90.00
#
_symmetry.space_group_name_H-M   'P 1'
#
loop_
_entity.id
_entity.type
_entity.pdbx_description
1 polymer ?
#
loop_
_entity_poly.entity_id
_entity_poly.type
_entity_poly.pdbx_seq_one_letter_code
_entity_poly.pdbx_strand_id
1 'polypeptide(L)'
;MTTKSLRLDENLVNQAQRHAKVEHRSISGQMEYWAKLGKAIASKISAADAYAVAQGVKGIRLETAPSRPIDSGEVFAELEADRAGGFSDKPVTSAPFYFEASVSRPGYLDKVDSKTGERQTGKFENGKFEAL
;
A
#
# COMPACT_ATOMS: atom_id res chain seq x y z
N MET A 1 -8.03 -7.80 -25.38
CA MET A 1 -8.87 -6.77 -24.71
C MET A 1 -10.32 -7.08 -25.04
N THR A 2 -11.16 -7.32 -24.03
CA THR A 2 -12.58 -7.62 -24.24
C THR A 2 -13.35 -6.32 -24.41
N THR A 3 -13.92 -6.07 -25.59
CA THR A 3 -14.73 -4.88 -25.87
C THR A 3 -16.22 -5.19 -25.69
N LYS A 4 -16.99 -4.25 -25.17
CA LYS A 4 -18.46 -4.33 -25.08
C LYS A 4 -19.09 -3.16 -25.82
N SER A 5 -20.11 -3.44 -26.63
CA SER A 5 -20.87 -2.42 -27.34
C SER A 5 -22.00 -1.88 -26.45
N LEU A 6 -22.14 -0.56 -26.38
CA LEU A 6 -23.14 0.17 -25.59
C LEU A 6 -23.80 1.23 -26.47
N ARG A 7 -25.12 1.36 -26.37
CA ARG A 7 -25.84 2.48 -27.00
C ARG A 7 -25.69 3.71 -26.12
N LEU A 8 -25.23 4.81 -26.71
CA LEU A 8 -24.99 6.06 -26.04
C LEU A 8 -25.66 7.17 -26.82
N ASP A 9 -26.04 8.23 -26.11
CA ASP A 9 -26.54 9.44 -26.72
C ASP A 9 -25.48 10.07 -27.64
N GLU A 10 -25.89 10.50 -28.82
CA GLU A 10 -24.97 11.03 -29.85
C GLU A 10 -24.30 12.34 -29.38
N ASN A 11 -25.02 13.20 -28.66
CA ASN A 11 -24.46 14.43 -28.12
C ASN A 11 -23.39 14.13 -27.07
N LEU A 12 -23.61 13.11 -26.21
CA LEU A 12 -22.60 12.66 -25.26
C LEU A 12 -21.32 12.17 -25.97
N VAL A 13 -21.46 11.41 -27.05
CA VAL A 13 -20.31 10.94 -27.85
C VAL A 13 -19.58 12.11 -28.51
N ASN A 14 -20.31 13.07 -29.07
CA ASN A 14 -19.73 14.28 -29.68
C ASN A 14 -18.99 15.14 -28.65
N GLN A 15 -19.53 15.28 -27.43
CA GLN A 15 -18.84 15.93 -26.32
C GLN A 15 -17.57 15.17 -25.94
N ALA A 16 -17.65 13.85 -25.78
CA ALA A 16 -16.50 13.03 -25.47
C ALA A 16 -15.40 13.18 -26.53
N GLN A 17 -15.74 13.21 -27.83
CA GLN A 17 -14.76 13.39 -28.90
C GLN A 17 -14.03 14.74 -28.82
N ARG A 18 -14.76 15.83 -28.51
CA ARG A 18 -14.14 17.16 -28.34
C ARG A 18 -13.17 17.17 -27.17
N HIS A 19 -13.58 16.66 -26.01
CA HIS A 19 -12.71 16.57 -24.83
C HIS A 19 -11.53 15.62 -25.05
N ALA A 20 -11.77 14.47 -25.68
CA ALA A 20 -10.75 13.47 -25.97
C ALA A 20 -9.62 14.03 -26.84
N LYS A 21 -9.93 14.89 -27.82
CA LYS A 21 -8.92 15.59 -28.64
C LYS A 21 -8.02 16.49 -27.80
N VAL A 22 -8.60 17.25 -26.87
CA VAL A 22 -7.85 18.17 -26.00
C VAL A 22 -6.99 17.40 -24.99
N GLU A 23 -7.55 16.33 -24.42
CA GLU A 23 -6.92 15.51 -23.38
C GLU A 23 -6.01 14.40 -23.94
N HIS A 24 -5.83 14.35 -25.26
CA HIS A 24 -5.07 13.30 -25.96
C HIS A 24 -5.52 11.87 -25.61
N ARG A 25 -6.82 11.64 -25.49
CA ARG A 25 -7.45 10.34 -25.21
C ARG A 25 -8.22 9.83 -26.42
N SER A 26 -8.52 8.53 -26.45
CA SER A 26 -9.55 8.00 -27.34
C SER A 26 -10.94 8.39 -26.84
N ILE A 27 -11.96 8.34 -27.71
CA ILE A 27 -13.36 8.62 -27.31
C ILE A 27 -13.79 7.68 -26.19
N SER A 28 -13.50 6.37 -26.33
CA SER A 28 -13.77 5.37 -25.28
C SER A 28 -13.00 5.69 -23.99
N GLY A 29 -11.73 6.08 -24.10
CA GLY A 29 -10.92 6.45 -22.94
C GLY A 29 -11.45 7.68 -22.20
N GLN A 30 -11.99 8.67 -22.94
CA GLN A 30 -12.64 9.83 -22.35
C GLN A 30 -13.94 9.46 -21.62
N MET A 31 -14.75 8.57 -22.21
CA MET A 31 -15.97 8.05 -21.57
C MET A 31 -15.66 7.25 -20.31
N GLU A 32 -14.65 6.39 -20.35
CA GLU A 32 -14.19 5.66 -19.17
C GLU A 32 -13.67 6.59 -18.07
N TYR A 33 -12.95 7.65 -18.44
CA TYR A 33 -12.48 8.65 -17.49
C TYR A 33 -13.66 9.32 -16.77
N TRP A 34 -14.66 9.81 -17.50
CA TRP A 34 -15.86 10.40 -16.89
C TRP A 34 -16.64 9.40 -16.03
N ALA A 35 -16.77 8.15 -16.47
CA ALA A 35 -17.43 7.10 -15.70
C ALA A 35 -16.68 6.79 -14.39
N LYS A 36 -15.34 6.71 -14.42
CA LYS A 36 -14.52 6.49 -13.23
C LYS A 36 -14.66 7.64 -12.24
N LEU A 37 -14.58 8.88 -12.72
CA LEU A 37 -14.76 10.07 -11.89
C LEU A 37 -16.15 10.10 -11.25
N GLY A 38 -17.20 9.91 -12.05
CA GLY A 38 -18.58 9.86 -11.56
C GLY A 38 -18.77 8.77 -10.50
N LYS A 39 -18.25 7.55 -10.74
CA LYS A 39 -18.32 6.44 -9.77
C LYS A 39 -17.60 6.77 -8.46
N ALA A 40 -16.45 7.45 -8.51
CA ALA A 40 -15.69 7.80 -7.32
C ALA A 40 -16.43 8.77 -6.39
N ILE A 41 -17.23 9.69 -6.96
CA ILE A 41 -17.93 10.73 -6.19
C ILE A 41 -19.42 10.43 -5.96
N ALA A 42 -19.98 9.40 -6.60
CA ALA A 42 -21.42 9.08 -6.57
C ALA A 42 -21.98 8.82 -5.15
N SER A 43 -21.14 8.42 -4.19
CA SER A 43 -21.55 8.23 -2.80
C SER A 43 -21.61 9.54 -1.99
N LYS A 44 -21.09 10.64 -2.54
CA LYS A 44 -20.94 11.93 -1.86
C LYS A 44 -21.80 13.03 -2.46
N ILE A 45 -22.16 12.91 -3.74
CA ILE A 45 -22.87 13.95 -4.49
C ILE A 45 -24.05 13.31 -5.22
N SER A 46 -25.24 13.90 -5.09
CA SER A 46 -26.43 13.45 -5.83
C SER A 46 -26.45 14.02 -7.26
N ALA A 47 -27.27 13.44 -8.14
CA ALA A 47 -27.45 13.99 -9.49
C ALA A 47 -27.97 15.44 -9.44
N ALA A 48 -28.88 15.77 -8.52
CA ALA A 48 -29.40 17.11 -8.34
C ALA A 48 -28.29 18.11 -7.93
N ASP A 49 -27.39 17.69 -7.04
CA ASP A 49 -26.23 18.51 -6.65
C ASP A 49 -25.29 18.75 -7.83
N ALA A 50 -25.02 17.72 -8.64
CA ALA A 50 -24.19 17.85 -9.84
C ALA A 50 -24.79 18.84 -10.85
N TYR A 51 -26.12 18.82 -11.07
CA TYR A 51 -26.79 19.81 -11.92
C TYR A 51 -26.72 21.23 -11.34
N ALA A 52 -26.94 21.39 -10.04
CA ALA A 52 -26.85 22.69 -9.38
C ALA A 52 -25.43 23.28 -9.50
N VAL A 53 -24.39 22.43 -9.41
CA VAL A 53 -23.00 22.84 -9.68
C VAL A 53 -22.81 23.26 -11.14
N ALA A 54 -23.30 22.45 -12.10
CA ALA A 54 -23.18 22.77 -13.52
C ALA A 54 -23.89 24.09 -13.91
N GLN A 55 -24.96 24.45 -13.20
CA GLN A 55 -25.70 25.71 -13.38
C GLN A 55 -25.10 26.90 -12.61
N GLY A 56 -24.01 26.70 -11.87
CA GLY A 56 -23.39 27.75 -11.04
C GLY A 56 -24.17 28.12 -9.78
N VAL A 57 -25.20 27.34 -9.42
CA VAL A 57 -26.01 27.54 -8.21
C VAL A 57 -25.29 27.03 -6.96
N LYS A 58 -24.46 25.99 -7.10
CA LYS A 58 -23.61 25.44 -6.04
C LYS A 58 -22.13 25.45 -6.46
N GLY A 59 -21.24 25.55 -5.48
CA GLY A 59 -19.79 25.36 -5.67
C GLY A 59 -19.32 24.05 -5.05
N ILE A 60 -18.23 23.49 -5.56
CA ILE A 60 -17.51 22.36 -4.95
C ILE A 60 -16.26 22.91 -4.26
N ARG A 61 -16.11 22.64 -2.96
CA ARG A 61 -14.91 22.92 -2.18
C ARG A 61 -14.30 21.59 -1.76
N LEU A 62 -13.04 21.37 -2.14
CA LEU A 62 -12.28 20.19 -1.72
C LEU A 62 -11.41 20.59 -0.53
N GLU A 63 -11.48 19.81 0.54
CA GLU A 63 -10.65 19.98 1.72
C GLU A 63 -9.87 18.70 1.96
N THR A 64 -8.56 18.85 2.17
CA THR A 64 -7.72 17.72 2.55
C THR A 64 -8.08 17.35 3.97
N ALA A 65 -8.53 16.11 4.18
CA ALA A 65 -8.71 15.60 5.54
C ALA A 65 -7.37 15.74 6.28
N PRO A 66 -7.35 16.27 7.52
CA PRO A 66 -6.11 16.36 8.27
C PRO A 66 -5.52 14.96 8.40
N SER A 67 -4.29 14.77 7.91
CA SER A 67 -3.55 13.57 8.20
C SER A 67 -3.35 13.54 9.71
N ARG A 68 -3.86 12.52 10.39
CA ARG A 68 -3.53 12.33 11.81
C ARG A 68 -2.01 12.16 11.87
N PRO A 69 -1.27 13.01 12.61
CA PRO A 69 0.16 12.80 12.78
C PRO A 69 0.36 11.43 13.43
N ILE A 70 1.22 10.61 12.83
CA ILE A 70 1.62 9.34 13.42
C ILE A 70 2.57 9.67 14.55
N ASP A 71 2.20 9.34 15.79
CA ASP A 71 3.10 9.41 16.93
C ASP A 71 4.03 8.19 16.87
N SER A 72 5.33 8.42 16.65
CA SER A 72 6.30 7.34 16.61
C SER A 72 6.39 6.62 17.96
N GLY A 73 6.20 7.32 19.08
CA GLY A 73 6.20 6.73 20.41
C GLY A 73 5.07 5.72 20.58
N GLU A 74 3.88 6.03 20.07
CA GLU A 74 2.74 5.10 20.07
C GLU A 74 3.02 3.86 19.22
N VAL A 75 3.55 4.04 18.00
CA VAL A 75 3.92 2.93 17.11
C VAL A 75 4.97 2.01 17.73
N PHE A 76 6.01 2.58 18.35
CA PHE A 76 7.03 1.77 19.01
C PHE A 76 6.50 1.09 20.28
N ALA A 77 5.62 1.74 21.04
CA ALA A 77 5.01 1.14 22.21
C ALA A 77 4.11 -0.05 21.85
N GLU A 78 3.33 0.06 20.77
CA GLU A 78 2.54 -1.04 20.20
C GLU A 78 3.47 -2.21 19.78
N LEU A 79 4.55 -1.91 19.08
CA LEU A 79 5.53 -2.92 18.66
C LEU A 79 6.22 -3.63 19.84
N GLU A 80 6.58 -2.90 20.90
CA GLU A 80 7.16 -3.51 22.10
C GLU A 80 6.14 -4.33 22.89
N ALA A 81 4.87 -3.93 22.91
CA ALA A 81 3.80 -4.73 23.50
C ALA A 81 3.62 -6.06 22.76
N ASP A 82 3.63 -6.04 21.42
CA ASP A 82 3.61 -7.23 20.59
C ASP A 82 4.84 -8.12 20.85
N ARG A 83 6.03 -7.53 20.98
CA ARG A 83 7.25 -8.27 21.34
C ARG A 83 7.15 -8.92 22.72
N ALA A 84 6.56 -8.24 23.70
CA ALA A 84 6.34 -8.77 25.04
C ALA A 84 5.32 -9.92 25.06
N GLY A 85 4.32 -9.88 24.17
CA GLY A 85 3.37 -10.97 23.95
C GLY A 85 3.97 -12.19 23.23
N GLY A 86 5.17 -12.04 22.66
CA GLY A 86 5.83 -13.03 21.82
C GLY A 86 5.24 -13.03 20.41
N PHE A 87 6.10 -12.90 19.40
CA PHE A 87 5.68 -13.06 18.01
C PHE A 87 5.25 -14.50 17.78
N SER A 88 3.95 -14.76 17.74
CA SER A 88 3.40 -16.07 17.43
C SER A 88 3.64 -16.41 15.95
N ASP A 89 4.57 -17.36 15.74
CA ASP A 89 4.49 -18.44 14.75
C ASP A 89 4.94 -18.24 13.30
N LYS A 90 5.88 -17.33 12.98
CA LYS A 90 6.71 -17.52 11.76
C LYS A 90 8.16 -17.09 11.98
N PRO A 91 9.13 -18.01 11.84
CA PRO A 91 10.53 -17.60 11.78
C PRO A 91 10.72 -16.70 10.55
N VAL A 92 11.47 -15.60 10.71
CA VAL A 92 11.77 -14.63 9.64
C VAL A 92 12.54 -15.28 8.48
N THR A 93 13.12 -16.45 8.75
CA THR A 93 13.86 -17.28 7.79
C THR A 93 13.42 -18.73 7.89
N SER A 94 13.48 -19.45 6.77
CA SER A 94 13.32 -20.92 6.72
C SER A 94 14.64 -21.66 6.97
N ALA A 95 15.73 -20.93 7.23
CA ALA A 95 17.03 -21.54 7.51
C ALA A 95 16.95 -22.43 8.77
N PRO A 96 17.64 -23.59 8.78
CA PRO A 96 17.65 -24.48 9.94
C PRO A 96 18.45 -23.92 11.12
N PHE A 97 19.08 -22.75 10.97
CA PHE A 97 19.85 -22.07 12.00
C PHE A 97 19.69 -20.55 11.90
N TYR A 98 19.96 -19.86 13.00
CA TYR A 98 20.10 -18.41 13.05
C TYR A 98 21.40 -18.03 13.78
N PHE A 99 21.81 -16.77 13.64
CA PHE A 99 22.96 -16.23 14.36
C PHE A 99 22.48 -15.18 15.35
N GLU A 100 23.01 -15.24 16.56
CA GLU A 100 22.80 -14.21 17.58
C GLU A 100 24.12 -13.82 18.24
N ALA A 101 24.11 -12.71 18.98
CA ALA A 101 25.27 -12.30 19.75
C ALA A 101 25.64 -13.41 20.74
N SER A 102 26.91 -13.80 20.78
CA SER A 102 27.33 -14.90 21.64
C SER A 102 27.12 -14.56 23.11
N VAL A 103 26.43 -15.46 23.81
CA VAL A 103 26.20 -15.33 25.25
C VAL A 103 27.47 -15.63 26.03
N SER A 104 28.34 -16.48 25.48
CA SER A 104 29.54 -16.96 26.16
C SER A 104 30.79 -16.13 25.90
N ARG A 105 30.87 -15.46 24.73
CA ARG A 105 32.07 -14.69 24.32
C ARG A 105 31.69 -13.38 23.63
N PRO A 106 31.80 -12.23 24.33
CA PRO A 106 31.58 -10.92 23.72
C PRO A 106 32.43 -10.71 22.46
N GLY A 107 31.80 -10.16 21.41
CA GLY A 107 32.44 -9.93 20.11
C GLY A 107 32.36 -11.11 19.12
N TYR A 108 31.76 -12.24 19.51
CA TYR A 108 31.49 -13.39 18.65
C TYR A 108 29.99 -13.61 18.44
N LEU A 109 29.63 -14.52 17.54
CA LEU A 109 28.26 -14.94 17.27
C LEU A 109 28.08 -16.41 17.65
N ASP A 110 26.89 -16.74 18.17
CA ASP A 110 26.45 -18.12 18.30
C ASP A 110 25.61 -18.49 17.07
N LYS A 111 26.01 -19.55 16.36
CA LYS A 111 25.17 -20.24 15.38
C LYS A 111 24.26 -21.19 16.15
N VAL A 112 22.96 -20.94 16.13
CA VAL A 112 21.97 -21.70 16.89
C VAL A 112 21.10 -22.52 15.95
N ASP A 113 21.01 -23.82 16.20
CA ASP A 113 20.07 -24.70 15.48
C ASP A 113 18.63 -24.38 15.89
N SER A 114 17.78 -24.11 14.90
CA SER A 114 16.39 -23.71 15.10
C SER A 114 15.48 -24.80 15.70
N LYS A 115 15.89 -26.07 15.65
CA LYS A 115 15.14 -27.23 16.15
C LYS A 115 15.70 -27.76 17.46
N THR A 116 17.02 -27.90 17.56
CA THR A 116 17.67 -28.50 18.74
C THR A 116 18.10 -27.47 19.77
N GLY A 117 18.28 -26.21 19.36
CA GLY A 117 18.82 -25.15 20.22
C GLY A 117 20.31 -25.30 20.51
N GLU A 118 21.01 -26.22 19.85
CA GLU A 118 22.47 -26.36 19.97
C GLU A 118 23.19 -25.12 19.45
N ARG A 119 24.28 -24.74 20.13
CA ARG A 119 24.99 -23.49 19.92
C ARG A 119 26.44 -23.76 19.56
N GLN A 120 26.93 -23.10 18.51
CA GLN A 120 28.34 -23.09 18.15
C GLN A 120 28.83 -21.64 18.06
N THR A 121 29.77 -21.26 18.92
CA THR A 121 30.34 -19.91 18.94
C THR A 121 31.41 -19.77 17.86
N GLY A 122 31.42 -18.64 17.16
CA GLY A 122 32.36 -18.37 16.07
C GLY A 122 32.25 -16.93 15.54
N LYS A 123 32.88 -16.67 14.41
CA LYS A 123 32.82 -15.36 13.73
C LYS A 123 32.74 -15.55 12.22
N PHE A 124 32.33 -14.52 11.50
CA PHE A 124 32.42 -14.53 10.05
C PHE A 124 33.79 -14.01 9.59
N GLU A 125 34.48 -14.83 8.81
CA GLU A 125 35.68 -14.43 8.08
C GLU A 125 35.43 -14.65 6.59
N ASN A 126 35.62 -13.60 5.78
CA ASN A 126 35.43 -13.65 4.33
C ASN A 126 34.06 -14.25 3.89
N GLY A 127 33.00 -13.98 4.66
CA GLY A 127 31.65 -14.47 4.37
C GLY A 127 31.38 -15.92 4.78
N LYS A 128 32.33 -16.60 5.43
CA LYS A 128 32.14 -17.94 6.00
C LYS A 128 32.13 -17.88 7.52
N PHE A 129 31.24 -18.64 8.13
CA PHE A 129 31.21 -18.78 9.58
C PHE A 129 32.31 -19.76 10.02
N GLU A 130 33.29 -19.26 10.74
CA GLU A 130 34.40 -20.02 11.31
C GLU A 130 34.14 -20.23 12.80
N ALA A 131 34.00 -21.50 13.19
CA ALA A 131 33.84 -21.88 14.58
C ALA A 131 35.14 -21.67 15.36
N LEU A 132 35.01 -21.27 16.62
CA LEU A 132 36.12 -21.14 17.56
C LEU A 132 36.61 -22.49 18.09
#